data_AF-A0A7R9MPR9-F1
#
_entry.id   AF-A0A7R9MPR9-F1
#
_cell.length_a   1.000
_cell.length_b   1.000
_cell.length_c   1.000
_cell.angle_alpha   90.00
_cell.angle_beta   90.00
_cell.angle_gamma   90.00
#
_symmetry.space_group_name_H-M   'P 1'
#
loop_
_entity.id
_entity.type
_entity.pdbx_description
1 polymer ?
#
loop_
_entity_poly.entity_id
_entity_poly.type
_entity_poly.pdbx_seq_one_letter_code
_entity_poly.pdbx_strand_id
1 'polypeptide(L)'
;KNGKVFGIYENTKPVLFLSDPDLIRDVLVKDFHVFHNRRDYQRIKDVRTGADPLVDNMVHMTRDDQWRRIRTAMSPTFATGKLKKMLPQIVDCRNTLHQNLDQMFTKLPNNTEMDVKRVIGAYAMEVIIRVNFGVKVSGLSDDTNPILMNARKIFHKNMPLKLWVLHIAPKLGKYLKIEIFDTN
;
A
#
# COMPACT_ATOMS: atom_id res chain seq x y z
N LYS A 1 24.11 -14.37 12.76
CA LYS A 1 25.02 -14.39 11.59
C LYS A 1 25.73 -13.05 11.37
N ASN A 2 25.04 -11.89 11.44
CA ASN A 2 25.66 -10.60 11.14
C ASN A 2 25.71 -9.59 12.32
N GLY A 3 25.33 -9.99 13.53
CA GLY A 3 25.28 -9.09 14.70
C GLY A 3 24.02 -8.20 14.76
N LYS A 4 23.98 -7.29 15.72
CA LYS A 4 22.84 -6.39 15.97
C LYS A 4 22.73 -5.21 14.99
N VAL A 5 23.84 -4.86 14.35
CA VAL A 5 23.95 -3.82 13.33
C VAL A 5 24.86 -4.34 12.24
N PHE A 6 24.44 -4.26 10.98
CA PHE A 6 25.28 -4.63 9.85
C PHE A 6 24.94 -3.84 8.59
N GLY A 7 25.94 -3.63 7.73
CA GLY A 7 25.77 -2.98 6.44
C GLY A 7 25.70 -3.99 5.31
N ILE A 8 24.90 -3.68 4.30
CA ILE A 8 24.97 -4.32 2.98
C ILE A 8 25.01 -3.24 1.90
N TYR A 9 25.32 -3.64 0.68
CA TYR A 9 25.16 -2.80 -0.49
C TYR A 9 24.01 -3.32 -1.35
N GLU A 10 23.07 -2.44 -1.65
CA GLU A 10 22.04 -2.68 -2.67
C GLU A 10 22.47 -2.01 -3.97
N ASN A 11 23.14 -2.81 -4.81
CA ASN A 11 23.97 -2.36 -5.94
C ASN A 11 25.00 -1.31 -5.46
N THR A 12 24.80 -0.03 -5.80
CA THR A 12 25.69 1.08 -5.45
C THR A 12 25.32 1.82 -4.17
N LYS A 13 24.20 1.49 -3.51
CA LYS A 13 23.73 2.22 -2.33
C LYS A 13 24.05 1.42 -1.05
N PRO A 14 24.77 1.99 -0.08
CA PRO A 14 24.92 1.36 1.22
C PRO A 14 23.58 1.36 1.97
N VAL A 15 23.27 0.27 2.65
CA VAL A 15 22.08 0.08 3.48
C VAL A 15 22.50 -0.46 4.83
N LEU A 16 22.08 0.22 5.89
CA LEU A 16 22.34 -0.18 7.27
C LEU A 16 21.12 -0.90 7.83
N PHE A 17 21.32 -2.10 8.36
CA PHE A 17 20.32 -2.88 9.07
C PHE A 17 20.50 -2.69 10.57
N LEU A 18 19.42 -2.29 11.23
CA LEU A 18 19.36 -2.13 12.68
C LEU A 18 18.45 -3.22 13.26
N SER A 19 18.96 -3.98 14.21
CA SER A 19 18.22 -5.01 14.94
C SER A 19 18.32 -4.83 16.46
N ASP A 20 18.91 -3.73 16.92
CA ASP A 20 18.91 -3.31 18.32
C ASP A 20 17.72 -2.37 18.58
N PRO A 21 16.80 -2.68 19.53
CA PRO A 21 15.66 -1.82 19.85
C PRO A 21 16.01 -0.40 20.25
N ASP A 22 17.13 -0.19 20.94
CA ASP A 22 17.54 1.13 21.40
C ASP A 22 17.95 2.01 20.21
N LEU A 23 18.70 1.43 19.26
CA LEU A 23 19.06 2.11 18.01
C LEU A 23 17.85 2.35 17.11
N ILE A 24 16.90 1.41 17.06
CA ILE A 24 15.65 1.58 16.31
C ILE A 24 14.84 2.74 16.90
N ARG A 25 14.77 2.85 18.23
CA ARG A 25 14.10 3.95 18.92
C ARG A 25 14.79 5.29 18.64
N ASP A 26 16.12 5.31 18.67
CA ASP A 26 16.88 6.53 18.36
C ASP A 26 16.54 7.02 16.94
N VAL A 27 16.57 6.14 15.94
CA VAL A 27 16.26 6.51 14.54
C VAL A 27 14.79 6.88 14.31
N LEU A 28 13.85 6.10 14.85
CA LEU A 28 12.41 6.27 14.55
C LEU A 28 11.72 7.30 15.44
N VAL A 29 12.30 7.68 16.57
CA VAL A 29 11.66 8.56 17.57
C VAL A 29 12.55 9.74 17.93
N LYS A 30 13.72 9.49 18.52
CA LYS A 30 14.57 10.55 19.10
C LYS A 30 15.11 11.48 18.00
N ASP A 31 15.68 10.88 16.96
CA ASP A 31 16.30 11.54 15.84
C ASP A 31 15.42 11.47 14.58
N PHE A 32 14.10 11.35 14.76
CA PHE A 32 13.15 11.27 13.64
C PHE A 32 13.26 12.48 12.70
N HIS A 33 13.60 13.66 13.22
CA HIS A 33 13.82 14.88 12.43
C HIS A 33 15.00 14.79 11.44
N VAL A 34 15.89 13.80 11.61
CA VAL A 34 16.98 13.47 10.68
C VAL A 34 16.55 12.37 9.72
N PHE A 35 15.78 11.38 10.21
CA PHE A 35 15.45 10.14 9.48
C PHE A 35 13.97 10.05 9.02
N HIS A 36 13.24 11.16 8.91
CA HIS A 36 11.80 11.16 8.61
C HIS A 36 11.46 10.72 7.18
N ASN A 37 12.41 10.86 6.26
CA ASN A 37 12.19 10.47 4.87
C ASN A 37 12.28 8.96 4.71
N ARG A 38 11.24 8.38 4.09
CA ARG A 38 11.24 6.95 3.77
C ARG A 38 12.24 6.65 2.68
N ARG A 39 12.69 5.39 2.65
CA ARG A 39 13.48 4.84 1.56
C ARG A 39 12.73 5.09 0.25
N ASP A 40 13.42 5.65 -0.75
CA ASP A 40 12.89 5.70 -2.10
C ASP A 40 12.69 4.27 -2.57
N TYR A 41 11.45 3.78 -2.45
CA TYR A 41 11.06 2.47 -2.95
C TYR A 41 11.46 2.48 -4.44
N GLN A 42 12.36 1.57 -4.83
CA GLN A 42 12.84 1.35 -6.21
C GLN A 42 14.08 2.11 -6.72
N ARG A 43 14.95 2.73 -5.91
CA ARG A 43 16.18 3.40 -6.43
C ARG A 43 15.95 4.49 -7.48
N ILE A 44 14.70 4.76 -7.87
CA ILE A 44 14.32 5.88 -8.69
C ILE A 44 14.43 7.08 -7.75
N LYS A 45 15.62 7.69 -7.71
CA LYS A 45 15.77 9.05 -7.15
C LYS A 45 14.80 10.03 -7.84
N ASP A 46 14.21 9.60 -8.95
CA ASP A 46 13.19 10.23 -9.74
C ASP A 46 11.93 9.35 -9.87
N VAL A 47 11.41 8.64 -8.85
CA VAL A 47 10.00 8.12 -8.98
C VAL A 47 9.10 9.34 -9.26
N ARG A 48 9.47 10.43 -8.56
CA ARG A 48 9.24 11.82 -8.90
C ARG A 48 9.95 12.24 -10.17
N THR A 49 9.65 11.56 -11.26
CA THR A 49 10.00 12.04 -12.60
C THR A 49 9.19 13.30 -12.94
N GLY A 50 8.08 13.56 -12.21
CA GLY A 50 6.99 14.41 -12.66
C GLY A 50 6.14 13.75 -13.75
N ALA A 51 6.39 12.47 -14.06
CA ALA A 51 5.62 11.75 -15.07
C ALA A 51 4.28 11.23 -14.51
N ASP A 52 4.21 10.84 -13.23
CA ASP A 52 2.98 10.34 -12.60
C ASP A 52 2.61 11.17 -11.35
N PRO A 53 1.71 12.15 -11.48
CA PRO A 53 1.27 12.98 -10.38
C PRO A 53 0.63 12.20 -9.22
N LEU A 54 0.06 11.02 -9.46
CA LEU A 54 -0.55 10.20 -8.40
C LEU A 54 0.53 9.66 -7.47
N VAL A 55 1.57 9.06 -8.03
CA VAL A 55 2.70 8.49 -7.26
C VAL A 55 3.44 9.58 -6.50
N ASP A 56 3.64 10.73 -7.15
CA ASP A 56 4.38 11.85 -6.57
C ASP A 56 3.71 12.46 -5.33
N ASN A 57 2.40 12.30 -5.20
CA ASN A 57 1.60 12.81 -4.09
C ASN A 57 1.20 11.74 -3.06
N MET A 58 1.64 10.48 -3.21
CA MET A 58 1.39 9.46 -2.19
C MET A 58 2.17 9.76 -0.91
N VAL A 59 1.50 9.69 0.25
CA VAL A 59 2.08 10.01 1.56
C VAL A 59 3.32 9.17 1.92
N HIS A 60 3.50 7.99 1.33
CA HIS A 60 4.68 7.16 1.60
C HIS A 60 5.84 7.42 0.61
N MET A 61 5.59 8.21 -0.45
CA MET A 61 6.56 8.59 -1.48
C MET A 61 7.01 10.05 -1.34
N THR A 62 6.18 10.90 -0.74
CA THR A 62 6.48 12.31 -0.47
C THR A 62 7.57 12.47 0.58
N ARG A 63 8.30 13.59 0.52
CA ARG A 63 9.44 13.89 1.40
C ARG A 63 9.22 15.21 2.14
N ASP A 64 9.95 15.37 3.25
CA ASP A 64 10.12 16.63 3.97
C ASP A 64 8.80 17.36 4.26
N ASP A 65 8.71 18.66 3.92
CA ASP A 65 7.54 19.49 4.21
C ASP A 65 6.28 19.04 3.46
N GLN A 66 6.41 18.46 2.27
CA GLN A 66 5.26 17.93 1.53
C GLN A 66 4.68 16.72 2.25
N TRP A 67 5.54 15.82 2.72
CA TRP A 67 5.11 14.71 3.57
C TRP A 67 4.44 15.22 4.85
N ARG A 68 5.07 16.18 5.53
CA ARG A 68 4.53 16.78 6.76
C ARG A 68 3.15 17.40 6.53
N ARG A 69 2.96 18.11 5.42
CA ARG A 69 1.69 18.73 5.03
C ARG A 69 0.60 17.68 4.80
N ILE A 70 0.87 16.67 3.97
CA ILE A 70 -0.09 15.60 3.66
C ILE A 70 -0.42 14.80 4.92
N ARG A 71 0.59 14.42 5.70
CA ARG A 71 0.41 13.66 6.94
C ARG A 71 -0.42 14.42 7.96
N THR A 72 -0.16 15.72 8.14
CA THR A 72 -0.93 16.58 9.05
C THR A 72 -2.39 16.66 8.61
N ALA A 73 -2.66 16.78 7.31
CA ALA A 73 -4.02 16.81 6.78
C ALA A 73 -4.76 15.47 6.93
N MET A 74 -4.07 14.33 6.78
CA MET A 74 -4.68 13.00 6.85
C MET A 74 -4.89 12.46 8.27
N SER A 75 -4.02 12.83 9.22
CA SER A 75 -4.01 12.25 10.57
C SER A 75 -5.34 12.39 11.33
N PRO A 76 -6.08 13.52 11.26
CA PRO A 76 -7.37 13.67 11.94
C PRO A 76 -8.44 12.64 11.53
N THR A 77 -8.36 12.08 10.32
CA THR A 77 -9.30 11.05 9.83
C THR A 77 -9.27 9.79 10.70
N PHE A 78 -8.14 9.51 11.34
CA PHE A 78 -7.95 8.35 12.20
C PHE A 78 -8.04 8.67 13.70
N ALA A 79 -8.56 9.86 14.06
CA ALA A 79 -8.85 10.17 15.45
C ALA A 79 -9.91 9.21 16.03
N THR A 80 -9.83 8.90 17.32
CA THR A 80 -10.71 7.94 18.01
C THR A 80 -12.20 8.20 17.75
N GLY A 81 -12.63 9.47 17.74
CA GLY A 81 -14.02 9.83 17.46
C GLY A 81 -14.46 9.52 16.02
N LYS A 82 -13.56 9.64 15.04
CA LYS A 82 -13.83 9.29 13.64
C LYS A 82 -13.83 7.77 13.46
N LEU A 83 -12.89 7.06 14.07
CA LEU A 83 -12.86 5.59 14.07
C LEU A 83 -14.14 4.99 14.66
N LYS A 84 -14.64 5.53 15.78
CA LYS A 84 -15.93 5.11 16.36
C LYS A 84 -17.10 5.28 15.38
N LYS A 85 -17.09 6.33 14.56
CA LYS A 85 -18.12 6.56 13.53
C LYS A 85 -18.01 5.61 12.33
N MET A 86 -16.81 5.10 12.03
CA MET A 86 -16.60 4.10 10.97
C MET A 86 -17.05 2.70 11.40
N LEU A 87 -17.02 2.39 12.70
CA LEU A 87 -17.27 1.04 13.23
C LEU A 87 -18.59 0.40 12.74
N PRO A 88 -19.75 1.09 12.72
CA PRO A 88 -20.98 0.49 12.20
C PRO A 88 -20.86 0.04 10.74
N GLN A 89 -20.14 0.78 9.89
CA GLN A 89 -19.92 0.41 8.49
C GLN A 89 -19.01 -0.82 8.37
N ILE A 90 -17.98 -0.91 9.22
CA ILE A 90 -17.08 -2.07 9.27
C ILE A 90 -17.85 -3.34 9.68
N VAL A 91 -18.75 -3.21 10.66
CA VAL A 91 -19.63 -4.29 11.11
C VAL A 91 -20.61 -4.71 10.01
N ASP A 92 -21.15 -3.77 9.23
CA ASP A 92 -22.00 -4.09 8.09
C ASP A 92 -21.22 -4.87 7.01
N CYS A 93 -20.01 -4.44 6.65
CA CYS A 93 -19.15 -5.19 5.72
C CYS A 93 -18.87 -6.62 6.23
N ARG A 94 -18.70 -6.80 7.56
CA ARG A 94 -18.50 -8.13 8.15
C ARG A 94 -19.74 -9.00 7.97
N ASN A 95 -20.94 -8.44 8.17
CA ASN A 95 -22.18 -9.18 7.98
C ASN A 95 -22.36 -9.61 6.51
N THR A 96 -22.03 -8.74 5.55
CA THR A 96 -21.98 -9.10 4.12
C THR A 96 -21.02 -10.25 3.86
N LEU A 97 -19.82 -10.21 4.47
CA LEU A 97 -18.83 -11.29 4.35
C LEU A 97 -19.37 -12.62 4.86
N HIS A 98 -20.02 -12.66 6.03
CA HIS A 98 -20.63 -13.87 6.56
C HIS A 98 -21.69 -14.45 5.62
N GLN A 99 -22.59 -13.61 5.11
CA GLN A 99 -23.62 -14.04 4.16
C GLN A 99 -23.01 -14.63 2.88
N ASN A 100 -21.95 -14.01 2.35
CA ASN A 100 -21.25 -14.52 1.19
C ASN A 100 -20.58 -15.86 1.47
N LEU A 101 -19.96 -16.03 2.64
CA LEU A 101 -19.33 -17.29 3.04
C LEU A 101 -20.36 -18.40 3.21
N ASP A 102 -21.49 -18.15 3.87
CA ASP A 102 -22.57 -19.12 4.04
C ASP A 102 -23.12 -19.59 2.69
N GLN A 103 -23.29 -18.65 1.75
CA GLN A 103 -23.69 -18.97 0.37
C GLN A 103 -22.64 -19.77 -0.41
N MET A 104 -21.36 -19.52 -0.16
CA MET A 104 -20.28 -20.30 -0.78
C MET A 104 -20.24 -21.72 -0.22
N PHE A 105 -20.33 -21.87 1.11
CA PHE A 105 -20.30 -23.18 1.76
C PHE A 105 -21.51 -24.06 1.43
N THR A 106 -22.67 -23.47 1.14
CA THR A 106 -23.86 -24.22 0.70
C THR A 106 -23.78 -24.70 -0.75
N LYS A 107 -23.00 -24.05 -1.61
CA LYS A 107 -22.87 -24.40 -3.04
C LYS A 107 -21.69 -25.30 -3.35
N LEU A 108 -20.67 -25.30 -2.49
CA LEU A 108 -19.42 -26.01 -2.74
C LEU A 108 -19.46 -27.43 -2.14
N PRO A 109 -18.84 -28.42 -2.80
CA PRO A 109 -18.65 -29.74 -2.22
C PRO A 109 -17.95 -29.67 -0.86
N ASN A 110 -18.27 -30.62 0.02
CA ASN A 110 -17.47 -30.84 1.23
C ASN A 110 -16.00 -31.00 0.83
N ASN A 111 -15.10 -30.38 1.60
CA ASN A 111 -13.65 -30.39 1.40
C ASN A 111 -13.11 -29.52 0.25
N THR A 112 -13.85 -28.49 -0.19
CA THR A 112 -13.32 -27.50 -1.14
C THR A 112 -12.31 -26.56 -0.47
N GLU A 113 -11.13 -26.41 -1.07
CA GLU A 113 -10.11 -25.46 -0.62
C GLU A 113 -10.52 -24.01 -0.88
N MET A 114 -10.18 -23.10 0.04
CA MET A 114 -10.52 -21.69 -0.04
C MET A 114 -9.26 -20.81 0.04
N ASP A 115 -9.13 -19.88 -0.91
CA ASP A 115 -8.14 -18.81 -0.80
C ASP A 115 -8.60 -17.75 0.23
N VAL A 116 -8.15 -17.92 1.48
CA VAL A 116 -8.45 -17.00 2.59
C VAL A 116 -7.89 -15.59 2.32
N LYS A 117 -6.75 -15.48 1.63
CA LYS A 117 -6.16 -14.17 1.31
C LYS A 117 -7.07 -13.42 0.34
N ARG A 118 -7.68 -14.11 -0.62
CA ARG A 118 -8.67 -13.54 -1.53
C ARG A 118 -9.89 -13.02 -0.78
N VAL A 119 -10.44 -13.83 0.11
CA VAL A 119 -11.64 -13.50 0.90
C VAL A 119 -11.41 -12.30 1.81
N ILE A 120 -10.35 -12.34 2.62
CA ILE A 120 -10.03 -11.23 3.54
C ILE A 120 -9.58 -9.98 2.78
N GLY A 121 -8.89 -10.14 1.64
CA GLY A 121 -8.53 -9.03 0.76
C GLY A 121 -9.76 -8.30 0.20
N ALA A 122 -10.77 -9.05 -0.24
CA ALA A 122 -12.04 -8.48 -0.70
C ALA A 122 -12.78 -7.74 0.42
N TYR A 123 -12.84 -8.33 1.62
CA TYR A 123 -13.41 -7.68 2.81
C TYR A 123 -12.69 -6.37 3.17
N ALA A 124 -11.36 -6.39 3.23
CA ALA A 124 -10.57 -5.20 3.54
C ALA A 124 -10.78 -4.09 2.49
N MET A 125 -10.91 -4.46 1.21
CA MET A 125 -11.23 -3.52 0.15
C MET A 125 -12.64 -2.92 0.32
N GLU A 126 -13.65 -3.74 0.63
CA GLU A 126 -15.01 -3.25 0.92
C GLU A 126 -15.01 -2.25 2.07
N VAL A 127 -14.32 -2.59 3.17
CA VAL A 127 -14.19 -1.71 4.34
C VAL A 127 -13.59 -0.37 3.93
N ILE A 128 -12.44 -0.37 3.24
CA ILE A 128 -11.77 0.87 2.82
C ILE A 128 -12.67 1.71 1.93
N ILE A 129 -13.38 1.08 0.96
CA ILE A 129 -14.25 1.81 0.05
C ILE A 129 -15.41 2.44 0.81
N ARG A 130 -16.00 1.68 1.73
CA ARG A 130 -17.20 2.11 2.46
C ARG A 130 -16.91 3.20 3.46
N VAL A 131 -15.81 3.10 4.20
CA VAL A 131 -15.46 4.10 5.22
C VAL A 131 -14.89 5.38 4.62
N ASN A 132 -14.18 5.31 3.49
CA ASN A 132 -13.57 6.50 2.88
C ASN A 132 -14.47 7.19 1.84
N PHE A 133 -15.24 6.43 1.06
CA PHE A 133 -16.06 6.99 -0.02
C PHE A 133 -17.56 6.90 0.25
N GLY A 134 -18.00 6.18 1.30
CA GLY A 134 -19.42 6.01 1.61
C GLY A 134 -20.16 5.11 0.63
N VAL A 135 -19.46 4.45 -0.29
CA VAL A 135 -20.05 3.63 -1.36
C VAL A 135 -20.16 2.18 -0.92
N LYS A 136 -21.32 1.56 -1.15
CA LYS A 136 -21.49 0.11 -1.06
C LYS A 136 -21.16 -0.49 -2.43
N VAL A 137 -20.13 -1.32 -2.47
CA VAL A 137 -19.75 -2.05 -3.69
C VAL A 137 -20.30 -3.46 -3.58
N SER A 138 -21.21 -3.80 -4.50
CA SER A 138 -21.74 -5.15 -4.63
C SER A 138 -20.74 -6.03 -5.41
N GLY A 139 -20.65 -7.31 -5.07
CA GLY A 139 -19.88 -8.27 -5.87
C GLY A 139 -18.36 -8.20 -5.69
N LEU A 140 -17.83 -7.70 -4.57
CA LEU A 140 -16.42 -7.90 -4.19
C LEU A 140 -16.10 -9.39 -3.90
N SER A 141 -17.10 -10.25 -3.80
CA SER A 141 -16.92 -11.70 -3.77
C SER A 141 -16.71 -12.31 -5.17
N ASP A 142 -17.02 -11.57 -6.23
CA ASP A 142 -16.87 -11.99 -7.63
C ASP A 142 -15.48 -11.60 -8.15
N ASP A 143 -14.79 -12.55 -8.78
CA ASP A 143 -13.45 -12.38 -9.34
C ASP A 143 -13.42 -11.43 -10.54
N THR A 144 -14.58 -11.11 -11.12
CA THR A 144 -14.71 -10.20 -12.25
C THR A 144 -14.82 -8.73 -11.85
N ASN A 145 -14.88 -8.42 -10.55
CA ASN A 145 -15.03 -7.04 -10.10
C ASN A 145 -13.81 -6.18 -10.51
N PRO A 146 -14.00 -5.11 -11.30
CA PRO A 146 -12.90 -4.31 -11.85
C PRO A 146 -12.04 -3.66 -10.77
N ILE A 147 -12.63 -3.32 -9.61
CA ILE A 147 -11.91 -2.72 -8.48
C ILE A 147 -10.92 -3.73 -7.89
N LEU A 148 -11.34 -4.99 -7.70
CA LEU A 148 -10.46 -6.04 -7.21
C LEU A 148 -9.41 -6.44 -8.22
N MET A 149 -9.78 -6.55 -9.49
CA MET A 149 -8.83 -6.85 -10.55
C MET A 149 -7.72 -5.80 -10.61
N ASN A 150 -8.07 -4.51 -10.58
CA ASN A 150 -7.09 -3.43 -10.61
C ASN A 150 -6.28 -3.36 -9.32
N ALA A 151 -6.88 -3.53 -8.14
CA ALA A 151 -6.14 -3.62 -6.89
C ALA A 151 -5.12 -4.78 -6.88
N ARG A 152 -5.50 -5.96 -7.40
CA ARG A 152 -4.61 -7.12 -7.51
C ARG A 152 -3.41 -6.85 -8.43
N LYS A 153 -3.56 -6.04 -9.48
CA LYS A 153 -2.44 -5.62 -10.36
C LYS A 153 -1.38 -4.82 -9.60
N ILE A 154 -1.80 -3.97 -8.65
CA ILE A 154 -0.88 -3.17 -7.82
C ILE A 154 -0.05 -4.07 -6.89
N PHE A 155 -0.67 -5.11 -6.32
CA PHE A 155 -0.02 -6.02 -5.37
C PHE A 155 0.60 -7.27 -6.02
N HIS A 156 0.56 -7.38 -7.35
CA HIS A 156 1.15 -8.52 -8.06
C HIS A 156 2.68 -8.45 -8.05
N LYS A 157 3.33 -9.61 -7.88
CA LYS A 157 4.77 -9.71 -7.61
C LYS A 157 5.65 -9.44 -8.84
N ASN A 158 5.09 -9.50 -10.03
CA ASN A 158 5.83 -9.27 -11.27
C ASN A 158 5.95 -7.76 -11.50
N MET A 159 7.15 -7.25 -11.32
CA MET A 159 7.48 -5.86 -11.63
C MET A 159 7.40 -5.67 -13.15
N PRO A 160 6.42 -4.94 -13.70
CA PRO A 160 6.31 -4.73 -15.14
C PRO A 160 7.56 -4.06 -15.70
N LEU A 161 7.84 -4.29 -16.99
CA LEU A 161 9.03 -3.76 -17.69
C LEU A 161 9.18 -2.23 -17.53
N LYS A 162 8.06 -1.50 -17.50
CA LYS A 162 8.02 -0.06 -17.23
C LYS A 162 8.71 0.33 -15.91
N LEU A 163 8.50 -0.45 -14.84
CA LEU A 163 9.18 -0.22 -13.55
C LEU A 163 10.66 -0.58 -13.61
N TRP A 164 11.06 -1.57 -14.41
CA TRP A 164 12.48 -1.88 -14.67
C TRP A 164 13.21 -0.74 -15.39
N VAL A 165 12.59 -0.13 -16.41
CA VAL A 165 13.14 1.02 -17.13
C VAL A 165 13.31 2.22 -16.20
N LEU A 166 12.29 2.52 -15.39
CA LEU A 166 12.37 3.58 -14.38
C LEU A 166 13.47 3.31 -13.34
N HIS A 167 13.68 2.05 -12.95
CA HIS A 167 14.70 1.66 -11.97
C HIS A 167 16.14 1.76 -12.52
N ILE A 168 16.39 1.37 -13.77
CA ILE A 168 17.74 1.36 -14.37
C ILE A 168 18.09 2.73 -14.98
N ALA A 169 17.15 3.37 -15.69
CA ALA A 169 17.38 4.58 -16.48
C ALA A 169 16.28 5.63 -16.20
N PRO A 170 16.24 6.23 -14.99
CA PRO A 170 15.17 7.14 -14.59
C PRO A 170 15.03 8.38 -15.49
N LYS A 171 16.15 8.92 -15.99
CA LYS A 171 16.14 10.05 -16.95
C LYS A 171 15.44 9.70 -18.27
N LEU A 172 15.60 8.46 -18.73
CA LEU A 172 14.93 7.96 -19.94
C LEU A 172 13.43 7.81 -19.70
N GLY A 173 13.04 7.23 -18.55
CA GLY A 173 11.62 7.14 -18.18
C GLY A 173 10.94 8.50 -18.06
N LYS A 174 11.65 9.51 -17.55
CA LYS A 174 11.18 10.91 -17.54
C LYS A 174 11.02 11.50 -18.94
N TYR A 175 12.01 11.29 -19.81
CA TYR A 175 11.95 11.77 -21.20
C TYR A 175 10.79 11.13 -21.98
N LEU A 176 10.58 9.83 -21.79
CA LEU A 176 9.51 9.07 -22.41
C LEU A 176 8.15 9.22 -21.71
N LYS A 177 8.08 10.00 -20.61
CA LYS A 177 6.87 10.20 -19.79
C LYS A 177 6.17 8.89 -19.41
N ILE A 178 6.94 7.90 -18.95
CA ILE A 178 6.39 6.60 -18.55
C ILE A 178 5.64 6.77 -17.21
N GLU A 179 4.33 6.55 -17.24
CA GLU A 179 3.48 6.51 -16.05
C GLU A 179 3.51 5.12 -15.38
N ILE A 180 3.37 5.09 -14.06
CA ILE A 180 3.36 3.82 -13.30
C ILE A 180 1.97 3.19 -13.42
N PHE A 181 0.94 4.02 -13.22
CA PHE A 181 -0.45 3.64 -13.43
C PHE A 181 -0.89 4.03 -14.83
N ASP A 182 -1.59 3.12 -15.51
CA ASP A 182 -2.20 3.44 -16.80
C ASP A 182 -3.43 4.33 -16.52
N THR A 183 -3.46 5.55 -17.08
CA THR A 183 -4.53 6.54 -16.87
C THR A 183 -5.70 6.42 -17.86
N ASN A 184 -5.72 5.37 -18.69
CA ASN A 184 -6.76 5.09 -19.69
C ASN A 184 -7.67 3.93 -19.29
#